data_AF-A0A523VZV8-F1
#
_entry.id   AF-A0A523VZV8-F1
#
_cell.length_a   1.000
_cell.length_b   1.000
_cell.length_c   1.000
_cell.angle_alpha   90.00
_cell.angle_beta   90.00
_cell.angle_gamma   90.00
#
_symmetry.space_group_name_H-M   'P 1'
#
loop_
_entity.id
_entity.type
_entity.pdbx_description
1 polymer ?
#
loop_
_entity_poly.entity_id
_entity_poly.type
_entity_poly.pdbx_seq_one_letter_code
_entity_poly.pdbx_strand_id
1 'polypeptide(L)'
;MISEVEFFNEIFEDFLCRDNQVHENELWKSHSIIKLMHNSDEFEDKKLVEEGLKIIINLCRFKECGDLLDSYEIESQSVNELPESEKTLLNSILQAEFI
;
A
#
# COMPACT_ATOMS: atom_id res chain seq x y z
N MET A 1 25.42 -8.84 -14.90
CA MET A 1 25.14 -9.13 -13.50
C MET A 1 24.75 -7.81 -12.87
N ILE A 2 23.44 -7.59 -12.72
CA ILE A 2 22.92 -6.45 -11.97
C ILE A 2 23.26 -6.69 -10.49
N SER A 3 23.73 -5.68 -9.76
CA SER A 3 23.90 -5.86 -8.33
C SER A 3 22.53 -5.95 -7.63
N GLU A 4 22.46 -6.66 -6.51
CA GLU A 4 21.23 -6.76 -5.71
C GLU A 4 20.66 -5.36 -5.36
N VAL A 5 21.55 -4.42 -5.03
CA VAL A 5 21.21 -3.04 -4.71
C VAL A 5 20.58 -2.33 -5.92
N GLU A 6 21.15 -2.49 -7.11
CA GLU A 6 20.59 -1.90 -8.34
C GLU A 6 19.24 -2.51 -8.67
N PHE A 7 19.07 -3.82 -8.52
CA PHE A 7 17.80 -4.50 -8.77
C PHE A 7 16.69 -3.98 -7.85
N PHE A 8 16.96 -3.90 -6.54
CA PHE A 8 15.95 -3.42 -5.60
C PHE A 8 15.67 -1.93 -5.79
N ASN A 9 16.68 -1.09 -6.01
CA ASN A 9 16.48 0.32 -6.31
C ASN A 9 15.57 0.51 -7.53
N GLU A 10 15.78 -0.26 -8.60
CA GLU A 10 14.92 -0.18 -9.79
C GLU A 10 13.47 -0.56 -9.47
N ILE A 11 13.24 -1.62 -8.68
CA ILE A 11 11.89 -2.00 -8.21
C ILE A 11 11.24 -0.87 -7.41
N PHE A 12 11.99 -0.21 -6.51
CA PHE A 12 11.46 0.88 -5.69
C PHE A 12 11.12 2.13 -6.53
N GLU A 13 12.01 2.55 -7.42
CA GLU A 13 11.76 3.70 -8.30
C GLU A 13 10.56 3.46 -9.22
N ASP A 14 10.45 2.26 -9.80
CA ASP A 14 9.30 1.86 -10.61
C ASP A 14 7.99 1.87 -9.80
N PHE A 15 8.04 1.53 -8.51
CA PHE A 15 6.87 1.56 -7.64
C PHE A 15 6.41 2.99 -7.31
N LEU A 16 7.36 3.88 -7.00
CA LEU A 16 7.10 5.26 -6.62
C LEU A 16 6.54 6.08 -7.78
N CYS A 17 6.94 5.78 -9.01
CA CYS A 17 6.49 6.48 -10.20
C CYS A 17 5.06 6.13 -10.66
N ARG A 18 4.40 5.13 -10.04
CA ARG A 18 3.06 4.68 -10.44
C ARG A 18 1.94 5.33 -9.65
N ASP A 19 0.84 5.60 -10.34
CA ASP A 19 -0.42 6.01 -9.73
C ASP A 19 -0.95 4.99 -8.71
N ASN A 20 -1.71 5.46 -7.72
CA ASN A 20 -2.30 4.64 -6.67
C ASN A 20 -3.56 3.88 -7.14
N GLN A 21 -3.65 3.52 -8.41
CA GLN A 21 -4.78 2.71 -8.87
C GLN A 21 -4.55 1.24 -8.51
N VAL A 22 -5.55 0.61 -7.90
CA VAL A 22 -5.52 -0.83 -7.53
C VAL A 22 -5.11 -1.73 -8.70
N HIS A 23 -5.62 -1.43 -9.90
CA HIS A 23 -5.28 -2.20 -11.11
C HIS A 23 -3.80 -2.06 -11.51
N GLU A 24 -3.27 -0.83 -11.44
CA GLU A 24 -1.85 -0.55 -11.74
C GLU A 24 -0.92 -1.19 -10.70
N ASN A 25 -1.34 -1.26 -9.44
CA ASN A 25 -0.61 -1.92 -8.36
C ASN A 25 -0.47 -3.44 -8.59
N GLU A 26 -1.56 -4.13 -8.95
CA GLU A 26 -1.52 -5.56 -9.27
C GLU A 26 -0.72 -5.87 -10.54
N LEU A 27 -0.74 -4.96 -11.51
CA LEU A 27 0.05 -5.08 -12.74
C LEU A 27 1.55 -4.91 -12.44
N TRP A 28 1.91 -3.93 -11.62
CA TRP A 28 3.29 -3.71 -11.15
C TRP A 28 3.80 -4.90 -10.34
N LYS A 29 3.01 -5.40 -9.39
CA LYS A 29 3.32 -6.59 -8.58
C LYS A 29 3.67 -7.78 -9.44
N SER A 30 2.81 -8.07 -10.42
CA SER A 30 2.99 -9.20 -11.34
C SER A 30 4.29 -9.07 -12.14
N HIS A 31 4.55 -7.88 -12.71
CA HIS A 31 5.80 -7.63 -13.44
C HIS A 31 7.04 -7.71 -12.56
N SER A 32 6.98 -7.18 -11.34
CA SER A 32 8.10 -7.19 -10.40
C SER A 32 8.45 -8.60 -9.93
N ILE A 33 7.45 -9.44 -9.69
CA ILE A 33 7.65 -10.87 -9.36
C ILE A 33 8.28 -11.60 -10.56
N ILE A 34 7.78 -11.39 -11.77
CA ILE A 34 8.36 -12.01 -12.97
C ILE A 34 9.83 -11.59 -13.13
N LYS A 35 10.13 -10.31 -12.94
CA LYS A 35 11.50 -9.78 -13.01
C LYS A 35 12.40 -10.40 -11.94
N LEU A 36 11.91 -10.54 -10.71
CA LEU A 36 12.63 -11.21 -9.62
C LEU A 36 12.93 -12.67 -9.95
N MET A 37 11.94 -13.41 -10.48
CA MET A 37 12.12 -14.81 -10.87
C MET A 37 13.04 -14.96 -12.09
N HIS A 38 13.03 -14.03 -13.03
CA HIS A 38 13.94 -14.08 -14.18
C HIS A 38 15.41 -13.86 -13.76
N ASN A 39 15.65 -13.04 -12.75
CA ASN A 39 16.98 -12.80 -12.20
C ASN A 39 17.35 -13.78 -11.08
N SER A 40 16.46 -14.72 -10.70
CA SER A 40 16.68 -15.61 -9.56
C SER A 40 17.88 -16.52 -9.71
N ASP A 41 18.19 -16.89 -10.96
CA ASP A 41 19.34 -17.73 -11.29
C ASP A 41 20.67 -16.95 -11.27
N GLU A 42 20.61 -15.61 -11.32
CA GLU A 42 21.77 -14.73 -11.18
C GLU A 42 22.09 -14.40 -9.72
N PHE A 43 21.15 -14.62 -8.79
CA PHE A 43 21.38 -14.42 -7.36
C PHE A 43 22.07 -15.64 -6.75
N GLU A 44 23.22 -15.42 -6.10
CA GLU A 44 23.96 -16.49 -5.41
C GLU A 44 23.19 -17.01 -4.17
N ASP A 45 22.37 -16.17 -3.55
CA ASP A 45 21.58 -16.50 -2.36
C ASP A 45 20.07 -16.57 -2.68
N LYS A 46 19.48 -17.76 -2.55
CA LYS A 46 18.03 -17.98 -2.69
C LYS A 46 17.21 -17.17 -1.68
N LYS A 47 17.80 -16.76 -0.57
CA LYS A 47 17.16 -15.88 0.42
C LYS A 47 16.80 -14.51 -0.16
N LEU A 48 17.53 -14.04 -1.17
CA LEU A 48 17.23 -12.78 -1.86
C LEU A 48 15.90 -12.83 -2.61
N VAL A 49 15.57 -13.99 -3.19
CA VAL A 49 14.28 -14.19 -3.84
C VAL A 49 13.15 -14.13 -2.81
N GLU A 50 13.35 -14.74 -1.64
CA GLU A 50 12.37 -14.69 -0.55
C GLU A 50 12.18 -13.25 -0.03
N GLU A 51 13.27 -12.54 0.25
CA GLU A 51 13.21 -11.16 0.73
C GLU A 51 12.64 -10.21 -0.33
N GLY A 52 12.98 -10.41 -1.61
CA GLY A 52 12.41 -9.63 -2.71
C GLY A 52 10.91 -9.84 -2.86
N LEU A 53 10.42 -11.07 -2.72
CA LEU A 53 8.98 -11.35 -2.69
C LEU A 53 8.29 -10.63 -1.53
N LYS A 54 8.88 -10.66 -0.32
CA LYS A 54 8.33 -9.94 0.85
C LYS A 54 8.25 -8.44 0.60
N ILE A 55 9.30 -7.84 0.03
CA ILE A 55 9.34 -6.41 -0.28
C ILE A 55 8.24 -6.04 -1.27
N ILE A 56 8.12 -6.76 -2.39
CA ILE A 56 7.11 -6.49 -3.41
C ILE A 56 5.69 -6.57 -2.82
N ILE A 57 5.39 -7.60 -2.03
CA ILE A 57 4.08 -7.78 -1.40
C ILE A 57 3.79 -6.65 -0.40
N ASN A 58 4.78 -6.25 0.41
CA ASN A 58 4.60 -5.20 1.41
C ASN A 58 4.40 -3.83 0.77
N LEU A 59 5.07 -3.54 -0.34
CA LEU A 59 4.86 -2.30 -1.10
C LEU A 59 3.43 -2.22 -1.65
N CYS A 60 2.91 -3.29 -2.24
CA CYS A 60 1.52 -3.30 -2.71
C CYS A 60 0.51 -3.01 -1.59
N ARG A 61 0.72 -3.62 -0.41
CA ARG A 61 -0.11 -3.38 0.78
C ARG A 61 -0.05 -1.93 1.27
N PHE A 62 1.11 -1.28 1.15
CA PHE A 62 1.27 0.11 1.57
C PHE A 62 0.36 1.04 0.76
N LYS A 63 0.27 0.88 -0.56
CA LYS A 63 -0.65 1.66 -1.40
C LYS A 63 -2.12 1.32 -1.13
N GLU A 64 -2.46 0.05 -0.93
CA GLU A 64 -3.82 -0.34 -0.54
C GLU A 64 -4.27 0.29 0.79
N CYS A 65 -3.37 0.35 1.78
CA CYS A 65 -3.66 1.02 3.05
C CYS A 65 -3.71 2.55 2.92
N GLY A 66 -2.87 3.14 2.06
CA GLY A 66 -2.92 4.56 1.72
C GLY A 66 -4.25 4.95 1.09
N ASP A 67 -4.70 4.19 0.09
CA ASP A 67 -6.00 4.41 -0.57
C ASP A 67 -7.18 4.23 0.40
N LEU A 68 -7.10 3.28 1.33
CA LEU A 68 -8.10 3.15 2.39
C LEU A 68 -8.15 4.41 3.26
N LEU A 69 -6.99 4.91 3.72
CA LEU A 69 -6.93 6.15 4.52
C LEU A 69 -7.44 7.36 3.74
N ASP A 70 -7.03 7.52 2.48
CA ASP A 70 -7.48 8.59 1.60
C ASP A 70 -9.00 8.48 1.31
N SER A 71 -9.54 7.26 1.17
CA SER A 71 -10.98 7.05 1.01
C SER A 71 -11.79 7.43 2.25
N TYR A 72 -11.25 7.19 3.46
CA TYR A 72 -11.86 7.67 4.70
C TYR A 72 -11.85 9.19 4.80
N GLU A 73 -10.81 9.87 4.31
CA GLU A 73 -10.78 11.34 4.24
C GLU A 73 -11.78 11.88 3.21
N ILE A 74 -11.91 11.24 2.05
CA ILE A 74 -12.84 11.64 0.98
C ILE A 74 -14.31 11.45 1.38
N GLU A 75 -14.62 10.41 2.17
CA GLU A 75 -15.97 10.16 2.70
C GLU A 75 -16.25 10.86 4.04
N SER A 76 -15.27 11.58 4.60
CA SER A 76 -15.46 12.30 5.86
C SER A 76 -16.34 13.54 5.64
N GLN A 77 -17.59 13.47 6.14
CA GLN A 77 -18.43 14.66 6.26
C GLN A 77 -17.99 15.48 7.46
N SER A 78 -17.97 16.81 7.32
CA SER A 78 -17.72 17.68 8.45
C SER A 78 -18.79 17.41 9.52
N VAL A 79 -18.39 17.23 10.77
CA VAL A 79 -19.34 17.09 11.89
C VAL A 79 -20.33 18.26 11.92
N ASN A 80 -19.93 19.44 11.44
CA ASN A 80 -20.79 20.61 11.35
C ASN A 80 -21.91 20.48 10.30
N GLU A 81 -21.71 19.66 9.28
CA GLU A 81 -22.66 19.39 8.19
C GLU A 81 -23.63 18.25 8.52
N LEU A 82 -23.38 17.48 9.58
CA LEU A 82 -24.28 16.42 10.03
C LEU A 82 -25.64 16.98 10.49
N PRO A 83 -26.74 16.25 10.24
CA PRO A 83 -28.05 16.53 10.84
C PRO A 83 -27.98 16.57 12.37
N GLU A 84 -28.81 17.39 13.00
CA GLU A 84 -28.81 17.56 14.46
C GLU A 84 -29.08 16.25 15.23
N SER A 85 -29.89 15.37 14.64
CA SER A 85 -30.16 14.03 15.18
C SER A 85 -28.90 13.15 15.23
N GLU A 86 -28.06 13.24 14.21
CA GLU A 86 -26.81 12.48 14.12
C GLU A 86 -25.73 13.06 15.02
N LYS A 87 -25.67 14.40 15.15
CA LYS A 87 -24.80 15.08 16.14
C LYS A 87 -25.16 14.67 17.57
N THR A 88 -26.45 14.61 17.87
CA THR A 88 -26.94 14.19 19.19
C THR A 88 -26.57 12.73 19.46
N LEU A 89 -26.73 11.86 18.47
CA LEU A 89 -26.32 10.45 18.57
C LEU A 89 -24.80 10.32 18.78
N LEU A 90 -23.99 11.00 17.97
CA LEU A 90 -22.53 11.00 18.09
C LEU A 90 -22.08 11.48 19.47
N ASN A 91 -22.66 12.56 19.98
CA ASN A 91 -22.36 13.05 21.33
C ASN A 91 -22.73 12.02 22.42
N SER A 92 -23.84 11.31 22.27
CA SER A 92 -24.23 10.26 23.21
C SER A 92 -23.25 9.09 23.23
N ILE A 93 -22.73 8.69 22.06
CA ILE A 93 -21.72 7.64 21.92
C ILE A 93 -20.41 8.09 22.57
N LEU A 94 -19.94 9.30 22.24
CA LEU A 94 -18.70 9.85 22.78
C LEU A 94 -18.75 10.02 24.30
N GLN A 95 -19.90 10.43 24.85
CA GLN A 95 -20.10 10.47 26.29
C GLN A 95 -20.01 9.08 26.91
N ALA A 96 -20.69 8.08 26.35
CA ALA A 96 -20.67 6.72 26.90
C ALA A 96 -19.28 6.05 26.88
N GLU A 97 -18.46 6.35 25.88
CA GLU A 97 -17.15 5.73 25.69
C GLU A 97 -16.02 6.43 26.46
N PHE A 98 -16.11 7.75 26.67
CA PHE A 98 -14.98 8.55 27.17
C PHE A 98 -15.28 9.38 28.44
N ILE A 99 -16.51 9.39 28.95
CA ILE A 99 -16.94 10.15 30.14
C ILE A 99 -17.67 9.24 31.12
#